data_AF-A0A9C7SF59-F1
#
_entry.id   AF-A0A9C7SF59-F1
#
_cell.length_a   1.000
_cell.length_b   1.000
_cell.length_c   1.000
_cell.angle_alpha   90.00
_cell.angle_beta   90.00
_cell.angle_gamma   90.00
#
_symmetry.space_group_name_H-M   'P 1'
#
loop_
_entity.id
_entity.type
_entity.pdbx_description
1 polymer ?
#
loop_
_entity_poly.entity_id
_entity_poly.type
_entity_poly.pdbx_seq_one_letter_code
_entity_poly.pdbx_strand_id
1 'polypeptide(L)'
;LAARGAARGNVPGTDQRDSIIYASTVDLEEAYKVGQKAVQIAVEEGSGYMATILRDPGPIYHVRYDKVPLEVVANSERAFPEAWIAPSRTDVTDDFVRYARPLIGDDWPSVPLAGGLQRFARLKPIFAEKKLPSYVPQAYRTG
;
A
#
# COMPACT_ATOMS: atom_id res chain seq x y z
N LEU A 1 -2.61 42.37 -12.53
CA LEU A 1 -2.91 42.87 -11.17
C LEU A 1 -1.92 42.21 -10.21
N ALA A 2 -1.12 42.99 -9.48
CA ALA A 2 -0.29 42.45 -8.40
C ALA A 2 -1.20 42.12 -7.21
N ALA A 3 -1.70 40.88 -7.14
CA ALA A 3 -2.47 40.42 -6.01
C ALA A 3 -1.51 40.12 -4.84
N ARG A 4 -1.67 40.80 -3.71
CA ARG A 4 -1.00 40.43 -2.45
C ARG A 4 -1.69 39.16 -1.91
N GLY A 5 -1.12 38.00 -2.20
CA GLY A 5 -1.56 36.72 -1.64
C GLY A 5 -0.70 36.33 -0.44
N ALA A 6 -1.30 36.18 0.74
CA ALA A 6 -0.66 35.46 1.83
C ALA A 6 -0.81 33.95 1.57
N ALA A 7 0.29 33.22 1.47
CA ALA A 7 0.30 31.77 1.29
C ALA A 7 0.68 31.07 2.60
N ARG A 8 0.08 29.90 2.85
CA ARG A 8 0.51 28.94 3.87
C ARG A 8 0.74 27.59 3.20
N GLY A 9 1.81 26.90 3.58
CA GLY A 9 2.15 25.59 3.05
C GLY A 9 2.33 24.59 4.19
N ASN A 10 1.73 23.41 4.03
CA ASN A 10 1.91 22.27 4.91
C ASN A 10 2.44 21.11 4.06
N VAL A 11 3.39 20.35 4.60
CA VAL A 11 3.92 19.15 3.93
C VAL A 11 3.60 17.95 4.82
N PRO A 12 2.71 17.04 4.40
CA PRO A 12 2.43 15.87 5.19
C PRO A 12 3.64 14.92 5.14
N GLY A 13 4.17 14.57 6.31
CA GLY A 13 5.33 13.69 6.45
C GLY A 13 4.90 12.24 6.65
N THR A 14 4.98 11.77 7.89
CA THR A 14 4.47 10.44 8.28
C THR A 14 2.95 10.36 8.21
N ASP A 15 2.27 11.47 8.47
CA ASP A 15 0.80 11.53 8.58
C ASP A 15 0.07 10.98 7.35
N GLN A 16 0.64 11.14 6.15
CA GLN A 16 0.04 10.63 4.90
C GLN A 16 0.07 9.10 4.77
N ARG A 17 0.82 8.38 5.63
CA ARG A 17 1.00 6.92 5.55
C ARG A 17 0.63 6.15 6.82
N ASP A 18 0.24 6.83 7.89
CA ASP A 18 -0.14 6.21 9.18
C ASP A 18 -1.52 6.64 9.70
N SER A 19 -2.23 7.52 9.00
CA SER A 19 -3.58 8.00 9.36
C SER A 19 -4.67 6.95 9.07
N ILE A 20 -4.69 5.86 9.84
CA ILE A 20 -5.59 4.71 9.62
C ILE A 20 -7.08 5.06 9.60
N ILE A 21 -7.47 6.13 10.30
CA ILE A 21 -8.88 6.56 10.38
C ILE A 21 -9.41 7.09 9.05
N TYR A 22 -8.50 7.37 8.12
CA TYR A 22 -8.79 7.83 6.77
C TYR A 22 -8.33 6.82 5.72
N ALA A 23 -7.95 5.61 6.13
CA ALA A 23 -7.56 4.56 5.20
C ALA A 23 -8.74 4.15 4.32
N SER A 24 -8.45 3.89 3.05
CA SER A 24 -9.42 3.33 2.12
C SER A 24 -9.91 1.98 2.61
N THR A 25 -11.23 1.80 2.69
CA THR A 25 -11.84 0.50 3.02
C THR A 25 -11.51 -0.56 1.98
N VAL A 26 -11.33 -0.16 0.72
CA VAL A 26 -10.88 -1.02 -0.39
C VAL A 26 -9.44 -1.47 -0.18
N ASP A 27 -8.54 -0.54 0.17
CA ASP A 27 -7.13 -0.86 0.44
C ASP A 27 -7.00 -1.81 1.65
N LEU A 28 -7.78 -1.61 2.71
CA LEU A 28 -7.80 -2.50 3.87
C LEU A 28 -8.24 -3.92 3.52
N GLU A 29 -9.30 -4.07 2.73
CA GLU A 29 -9.79 -5.38 2.29
C GLU A 29 -8.79 -6.07 1.36
N GLU A 30 -8.24 -5.32 0.40
CA GLU A 30 -7.24 -5.80 -0.55
C GLU A 30 -5.95 -6.23 0.12
N ALA A 31 -5.44 -5.45 1.08
CA ALA A 31 -4.26 -5.77 1.88
C ALA A 31 -4.46 -7.06 2.70
N TYR A 32 -5.66 -7.27 3.25
CA TYR A 32 -5.98 -8.49 3.97
C TYR A 32 -6.02 -9.71 3.03
N LYS A 33 -6.76 -9.61 1.92
CA LYS A 33 -6.93 -10.71 0.97
C LYS A 33 -5.64 -11.09 0.25
N VAL A 34 -4.79 -10.12 -0.11
CA VAL A 34 -3.48 -10.42 -0.72
C VAL A 34 -2.56 -11.14 0.27
N GLY A 35 -2.63 -10.80 1.55
CA GLY A 35 -1.93 -11.53 2.62
C GLY A 35 -2.43 -12.98 2.77
N GLN A 36 -3.74 -13.19 2.75
CA GLN A 36 -4.32 -14.54 2.74
C GLN A 36 -3.86 -15.34 1.51
N LYS A 37 -3.89 -14.73 0.32
CA LYS A 37 -3.46 -15.38 -0.92
C LYS A 37 -1.97 -15.76 -0.87
N ALA A 38 -1.12 -14.92 -0.29
CA ALA A 38 0.30 -15.24 -0.11
C ALA A 38 0.52 -16.51 0.73
N VAL A 39 -0.24 -16.68 1.81
CA VAL A 39 -0.19 -17.91 2.63
C VAL A 39 -0.66 -19.12 1.82
N GLN A 40 -1.77 -18.97 1.07
CA GLN A 40 -2.27 -20.03 0.21
C GLN A 40 -1.22 -20.49 -0.81
N ILE A 41 -0.58 -19.54 -1.51
CA ILE A 41 0.49 -19.82 -2.46
C ILE A 41 1.64 -20.56 -1.78
N ALA A 42 2.06 -20.13 -0.59
CA ALA A 42 3.16 -20.76 0.14
C ALA A 42 2.86 -22.22 0.50
N VAL A 43 1.61 -22.54 0.85
CA VAL A 43 1.18 -23.89 1.22
C VAL A 43 1.00 -24.79 -0.01
N GLU A 44 0.33 -24.29 -1.06
CA GLU A 44 -0.08 -25.10 -2.21
C GLU A 44 1.02 -25.20 -3.27
N GLU A 45 1.81 -24.15 -3.44
CA GLU A 45 2.68 -23.96 -4.60
C GLU A 45 4.13 -23.62 -4.24
N GLY A 46 4.40 -23.43 -2.94
CA GLY A 46 5.74 -23.21 -2.41
C GLY A 46 6.23 -21.77 -2.55
N SER A 47 7.53 -21.61 -2.80
CA SER A 47 8.23 -20.31 -2.79
C SER A 47 8.48 -19.75 -4.19
N GLY A 48 9.05 -18.56 -4.28
CA GLY A 48 9.43 -17.94 -5.56
C GLY A 48 8.37 -17.03 -6.20
N TYR A 49 7.26 -16.78 -5.50
CA TYR A 49 6.13 -15.99 -6.01
C TYR A 49 5.82 -14.78 -5.13
N MET A 50 5.29 -13.73 -5.75
CA MET A 50 4.61 -12.61 -5.09
C MET A 50 3.10 -12.72 -5.33
N ALA A 51 2.28 -12.55 -4.29
CA ALA A 51 0.83 -12.42 -4.45
C ALA A 51 0.49 -11.10 -5.15
N THR A 52 -0.49 -11.11 -6.04
CA THR A 52 -0.84 -9.96 -6.89
C THR A 52 -2.33 -9.68 -6.84
N ILE A 53 -2.67 -8.41 -7.10
CA ILE A 53 -4.03 -7.92 -7.22
C ILE A 53 -4.24 -7.53 -8.68
N LEU A 54 -5.18 -8.19 -9.34
CA LEU A 54 -5.49 -7.98 -10.75
C LEU A 54 -6.87 -7.37 -10.86
N ARG A 55 -6.93 -6.14 -11.39
CA ARG A 55 -8.20 -5.49 -11.72
C ARG A 55 -8.81 -6.19 -12.92
N ASP A 56 -10.02 -6.70 -12.74
CA ASP A 56 -10.75 -7.34 -13.82
C ASP A 56 -11.46 -6.27 -14.69
N PRO A 57 -11.69 -6.57 -15.98
CA PRO A 57 -12.30 -5.62 -16.91
C PRO A 57 -13.78 -5.43 -16.60
N GLY A 58 -14.26 -4.19 -16.66
CA GLY A 58 -15.68 -3.89 -16.53
C GLY A 58 -15.96 -2.49 -16.00
N PRO A 59 -17.24 -2.07 -15.98
CA PRO A 59 -17.66 -0.78 -15.45
C PRO A 59 -17.63 -0.73 -13.91
N ILE A 60 -17.72 -1.90 -13.26
CA ILE A 60 -17.69 -2.03 -11.79
C ILE A 60 -16.28 -2.46 -11.39
N TYR A 61 -15.69 -1.73 -10.44
CA TYR A 61 -14.39 -2.09 -9.90
C TYR A 61 -14.47 -3.43 -9.16
N HIS A 62 -13.68 -4.39 -9.61
CA HIS A 62 -13.49 -5.66 -8.95
C HIS A 62 -12.07 -6.17 -9.22
N VAL A 63 -11.58 -6.98 -8.29
CA VAL A 63 -10.25 -7.55 -8.36
C VAL A 63 -10.29 -9.05 -8.08
N ARG A 64 -9.35 -9.76 -8.69
CA ARG A 64 -9.00 -11.13 -8.34
C ARG A 64 -7.56 -11.19 -7.85
N TYR A 65 -7.27 -12.16 -7.00
CA TYR A 65 -5.94 -12.36 -6.41
C TYR A 65 -5.25 -13.56 -7.05
N ASP A 66 -4.01 -13.36 -7.43
CA ASP A 66 -3.21 -14.35 -8.15
C ASP A 66 -1.75 -14.23 -7.72
N LYS A 67 -0.83 -14.75 -8.53
CA LYS A 67 0.60 -14.67 -8.27
C LYS A 67 1.42 -14.36 -9.52
N VAL A 68 2.64 -13.91 -9.28
CA VAL A 68 3.66 -13.70 -10.32
C VAL A 68 5.02 -14.19 -9.80
N PRO A 69 5.89 -14.77 -10.66
CA PRO A 69 7.25 -15.11 -10.26
C PRO A 69 8.03 -13.88 -9.79
N LEU A 70 8.80 -14.02 -8.70
CA LEU A 70 9.59 -12.92 -8.13
C LEU A 70 10.64 -12.37 -9.11
N GLU A 71 11.20 -13.21 -9.98
CA GLU A 71 12.18 -12.81 -11.01
C GLU A 71 11.62 -11.80 -12.02
N VAL A 72 10.32 -11.88 -12.31
CA VAL A 72 9.62 -10.95 -13.20
C VAL A 72 9.43 -9.60 -12.50
N VAL A 73 9.12 -9.61 -11.21
CA VAL A 73 8.86 -8.39 -10.43
C VAL A 73 10.15 -7.63 -10.12
N ALA A 74 11.25 -8.34 -9.83
CA ALA A 74 12.50 -7.72 -9.40
C ALA A 74 13.07 -6.67 -10.39
N ASN A 75 12.77 -6.82 -11.67
CA ASN A 75 13.21 -5.92 -12.73
C ASN A 75 12.07 -5.12 -13.37
N SER A 76 10.88 -5.13 -12.76
CA SER A 76 9.71 -4.45 -13.29
C SER A 76 9.30 -3.30 -12.38
N GLU A 77 9.04 -2.15 -12.99
CA GLU A 77 8.48 -0.98 -12.31
C GLU A 77 7.19 -0.53 -13.00
N ARG A 78 6.30 0.09 -12.23
CA ARG A 78 5.09 0.71 -12.76
C ARG A 78 5.25 2.22 -12.76
N ALA A 79 5.62 2.77 -13.90
CA ALA A 79 5.69 4.21 -14.09
C ALA A 79 4.29 4.85 -14.07
N PHE A 80 4.23 6.13 -13.68
CA PHE A 80 3.02 6.94 -13.84
C PHE A 80 2.82 7.21 -15.34
N PRO A 81 1.75 6.72 -15.98
CA PRO A 81 1.51 6.91 -17.42
C PRO A 81 1.47 8.39 -17.80
N GLU A 82 2.11 8.77 -18.91
CA GLU A 82 2.10 10.17 -19.37
C GLU A 82 0.68 10.65 -19.70
N ALA A 83 -0.17 9.76 -20.22
CA ALA A 83 -1.59 10.04 -20.48
C ALA A 83 -2.40 10.38 -19.21
N TRP A 84 -1.88 10.11 -18.02
CA TRP A 84 -2.50 10.50 -16.75
C TRP A 84 -2.16 11.93 -16.32
N ILE A 85 -1.19 12.57 -16.98
CA ILE A 85 -0.79 13.96 -16.74
C ILE A 85 -1.57 14.87 -17.69
N ALA A 86 -2.28 15.86 -17.16
CA ALA A 86 -3.04 16.80 -17.99
C ALA A 86 -2.10 17.58 -18.93
N PRO A 87 -2.56 18.02 -20.13
CA PRO A 87 -1.72 18.80 -21.05
C PRO A 87 -1.12 20.07 -20.44
N SER A 88 -1.80 20.69 -19.45
CA SER A 88 -1.29 21.85 -18.71
C SER A 88 -0.12 21.51 -17.78
N ARG A 89 0.08 20.23 -17.46
CA ARG A 89 1.04 19.70 -16.48
C ARG A 89 0.85 20.21 -15.05
N THR A 90 -0.35 20.70 -14.73
CA THR A 90 -0.72 21.19 -13.39
C THR A 90 -1.75 20.31 -12.69
N ASP A 91 -2.27 19.29 -13.37
CA ASP A 91 -3.31 18.40 -12.88
C ASP A 91 -3.21 17.02 -13.55
N VAL A 92 -4.09 16.11 -13.17
CA VAL A 92 -4.26 14.76 -13.73
C VAL A 92 -5.41 14.71 -14.72
N THR A 93 -5.43 13.69 -15.58
CA THR A 93 -6.55 13.46 -16.51
C THR A 93 -7.68 12.66 -15.88
N ASP A 94 -8.86 12.69 -16.51
CA ASP A 94 -10.00 11.87 -16.09
C ASP A 94 -9.69 10.36 -16.12
N ASP A 95 -8.73 9.93 -16.93
CA ASP A 95 -8.25 8.54 -16.99
C ASP A 95 -7.64 8.13 -15.66
N PHE A 96 -6.82 8.99 -15.06
CA PHE A 96 -6.29 8.77 -13.74
C PHE A 96 -7.37 8.80 -12.66
N VAL A 97 -8.30 9.76 -12.75
CA VAL A 97 -9.41 9.85 -11.79
C VAL A 97 -10.23 8.55 -11.82
N ARG A 98 -10.54 8.01 -13.01
CA ARG A 98 -11.22 6.71 -13.15
C ARG A 98 -10.39 5.56 -12.61
N TYR A 99 -9.06 5.60 -12.75
CA TYR A 99 -8.18 4.59 -12.19
C TYR A 99 -8.17 4.62 -10.65
N ALA A 100 -7.97 5.80 -10.05
CA ALA A 100 -7.71 5.99 -8.62
C ALA A 100 -8.98 6.05 -7.77
N ARG A 101 -10.09 6.60 -8.29
CA ARG A 101 -11.34 6.77 -7.53
C ARG A 101 -11.88 5.51 -6.87
N PRO A 102 -11.91 4.32 -7.51
CA PRO A 102 -12.37 3.13 -6.79
C PRO A 102 -11.40 2.67 -5.69
N LEU A 103 -10.11 3.02 -5.77
CA LEU A 103 -9.10 2.58 -4.79
C LEU A 103 -9.20 3.33 -3.47
N ILE A 104 -9.82 4.51 -3.43
CA ILE A 104 -10.00 5.30 -2.20
C ILE A 104 -11.21 4.84 -1.37
N GLY A 105 -12.14 4.08 -1.96
CA GLY A 105 -13.39 3.66 -1.34
C GLY A 105 -14.44 4.78 -1.25
N ASP A 106 -15.66 4.41 -0.87
CA ASP A 106 -16.80 5.31 -0.73
C ASP A 106 -17.24 5.50 0.74
N ASP A 107 -16.50 4.93 1.70
CA ASP A 107 -16.85 4.98 3.13
C ASP A 107 -15.59 5.01 4.02
N TRP A 108 -15.77 5.41 5.28
CA TRP A 108 -14.73 5.49 6.29
C TRP A 108 -14.50 4.14 6.99
N PRO A 109 -13.26 3.84 7.43
CA PRO A 109 -12.99 2.64 8.20
C PRO A 109 -13.60 2.74 9.60
N SER A 110 -14.27 1.68 10.04
CA SER A 110 -14.82 1.58 11.39
C SER A 110 -13.71 1.31 12.42
N VAL A 111 -13.15 2.36 13.01
CA VAL A 111 -12.14 2.27 14.06
C VAL A 111 -12.80 2.36 15.45
N PRO A 112 -12.75 1.28 16.27
CA PRO A 112 -13.35 1.32 17.60
C PRO A 112 -12.65 2.33 18.50
N LEU A 113 -13.42 3.02 19.34
CA LEU A 113 -12.90 3.97 20.32
C LEU A 113 -12.99 3.40 21.74
N ALA A 114 -12.04 3.76 22.59
CA ALA A 114 -12.07 3.50 24.03
C ALA A 114 -11.64 4.78 24.76
N GLY A 115 -12.56 5.39 25.52
CA GLY A 115 -12.29 6.65 26.23
C GLY A 115 -11.94 7.83 25.30
N GLY A 116 -12.51 7.84 24.08
CA GLY A 116 -12.25 8.88 23.08
C GLY A 116 -10.98 8.67 22.24
N LEU A 117 -10.22 7.59 22.48
CA LEU A 117 -9.00 7.25 21.73
C LEU A 117 -9.22 6.04 20.83
N GLN A 118 -8.51 6.01 19.70
CA GLN A 118 -8.52 4.87 18.78
C GLN A 118 -7.99 3.61 19.48
N ARG A 119 -8.77 2.54 19.43
CA ARG A 119 -8.44 1.26 20.06
C ARG A 119 -7.71 0.34 19.09
N PHE A 120 -6.40 0.54 18.99
CA PHE A 120 -5.51 -0.32 18.22
C PHE A 120 -5.26 -1.69 18.86
N ALA A 121 -4.89 -2.66 18.02
CA ALA A 121 -4.42 -3.97 18.47
C ALA A 121 -3.12 -3.81 19.29
N ARG A 122 -3.07 -4.46 20.46
CA ARG A 122 -1.87 -4.52 21.30
C ARG A 122 -1.28 -5.92 21.22
N LEU A 123 -0.30 -6.09 20.34
CA LEU A 123 0.38 -7.37 20.18
C LEU A 123 1.40 -7.56 21.31
N LYS A 124 1.38 -8.72 21.96
CA LYS A 124 2.41 -9.09 22.94
C LYS A 124 3.66 -9.52 22.18
N PRO A 125 4.83 -8.88 22.40
CA PRO A 125 6.06 -9.28 21.72
C PRO A 125 6.61 -10.56 22.38
N ILE A 126 6.22 -11.71 21.83
CA ILE A 126 6.76 -13.01 22.22
C ILE A 126 7.80 -13.39 21.17
N PHE A 127 9.07 -13.30 21.54
CA PHE A 127 10.18 -13.61 20.64
C PHE A 127 10.55 -15.10 20.72
N ALA A 128 10.97 -15.67 19.60
CA ALA A 128 11.56 -17.00 19.57
C ALA A 128 12.96 -17.01 20.22
N GLU A 129 13.35 -18.16 20.77
CA GLU A 129 14.69 -18.35 21.33
C GLU A 129 15.77 -18.17 20.26
N LYS A 130 16.84 -17.44 20.62
CA LYS A 130 17.99 -17.24 19.71
C LYS A 130 18.79 -18.54 19.61
N LYS A 131 18.91 -19.06 18.39
CA LYS A 131 19.67 -20.29 18.10
C LYS A 131 21.04 -20.05 17.47
N LEU A 132 21.28 -18.86 16.92
CA LEU A 132 22.51 -18.53 16.20
C LEU A 132 23.27 -17.39 16.92
N PRO A 133 24.60 -17.29 16.71
CA PRO A 133 25.39 -16.17 17.20
C PRO A 133 24.89 -14.82 16.67
N SER A 134 25.28 -13.74 17.33
CA SER A 134 25.00 -12.38 16.88
C SER A 134 25.51 -12.16 15.45
N TYR A 135 24.62 -11.69 14.58
CA TYR A 135 24.97 -11.35 13.21
C TYR A 135 25.83 -10.08 13.17
N VAL A 136 27.00 -10.16 12.54
CA VAL A 136 27.80 -8.99 12.15
C VAL A 136 27.47 -8.64 10.70
N PRO A 137 26.90 -7.45 10.41
CA PRO A 137 26.63 -7.04 9.04
C PRO A 137 27.89 -7.10 8.18
N GLN A 138 27.73 -7.51 6.92
CA GLN A 138 28.86 -7.74 6.01
C GLN A 138 29.84 -6.55 5.94
N ALA A 139 29.33 -5.32 5.96
CA ALA A 139 30.14 -4.09 5.92
C ALA A 139 31.08 -3.91 7.14
N TYR A 140 30.84 -4.61 8.24
CA TYR A 140 31.62 -4.53 9.49
C TYR A 140 32.42 -5.79 9.79
N ARG A 141 32.44 -6.77 8.88
CA ARG A 141 33.29 -7.95 9.02
C ARG A 141 34.70 -7.54 8.65
N THR A 142 35.62 -7.47 9.60
CA THR A 142 37.06 -7.37 9.30
C THR A 142 37.46 -8.61 8.50
N GLY A 143 38.00 -8.38 7.29
CA GLY A 143 38.63 -9.41 6.48
C GLY A 143 39.89 -9.97 7.13
#